data_AF-A0A7D5TBH5-F1
#
_entry.id   AF-A0A7D5TBH5-F1
#
_cell.length_a   1.000
_cell.length_b   1.000
_cell.length_c   1.000
_cell.angle_alpha   90.00
_cell.angle_beta   90.00
_cell.angle_gamma   90.00
#
_symmetry.space_group_name_H-M   'P 1'
#
loop_
_entity.id
_entity.type
_entity.pdbx_description
1 polymer ?
#
loop_
_entity_poly.entity_id
_entity_poly.type
_entity_poly.pdbx_seq_one_letter_code
_entity_poly.pdbx_strand_id
1 'polypeptide(L)'
;MVDRQDLREQFTEAFEGADYPISSPMDLVPALPNGPGTKFESGEFSMTAMELNTKLGSGNFPYDNVDAFVDDIMDQLDDQDLL
;
A
#
# COMPACT_ATOMS: atom_id res chain seq x y z
N MET A 1 -11.71 -5.54 -14.42
CA MET A 1 -11.68 -4.11 -14.04
C MET A 1 -11.49 -4.05 -12.53
N VAL A 2 -10.42 -3.38 -12.11
CA VAL A 2 -10.08 -3.22 -10.70
C VAL A 2 -11.06 -2.24 -10.06
N ASP A 3 -11.57 -2.59 -8.88
CA ASP A 3 -12.31 -1.66 -8.05
C ASP A 3 -11.31 -0.86 -7.21
N ARG A 4 -11.04 0.38 -7.64
CA ARG A 4 -10.10 1.29 -6.98
C ARG A 4 -10.53 1.63 -5.56
N GLN A 5 -11.83 1.69 -5.30
CA GLN A 5 -12.33 2.04 -3.98
C GLN A 5 -12.10 0.88 -3.01
N ASP A 6 -12.45 -0.33 -3.43
CA ASP A 6 -12.20 -1.55 -2.64
C ASP A 6 -10.70 -1.73 -2.34
N LEU A 7 -9.84 -1.50 -3.35
CA LEU A 7 -8.39 -1.59 -3.15
C LEU A 7 -7.85 -0.52 -2.19
N ARG A 8 -8.35 0.73 -2.31
CA ARG A 8 -7.98 1.83 -1.41
C ARG A 8 -8.38 1.50 0.03
N GLU A 9 -9.59 0.97 0.23
CA GLU A 9 -10.08 0.56 1.55
C GLU A 9 -9.18 -0.55 2.15
N GLN A 10 -8.82 -1.57 1.37
CA GLN A 10 -7.90 -2.63 1.83
C GLN A 10 -6.52 -2.07 2.22
N PHE A 11 -5.95 -1.15 1.44
CA PHE A 11 -4.68 -0.52 1.79
C PHE A 11 -4.79 0.31 3.07
N THR A 12 -5.84 1.13 3.19
CA THR A 12 -6.06 1.93 4.40
C THR A 12 -6.19 1.05 5.63
N GLU A 13 -7.02 0.00 5.60
CA GLU A 13 -7.18 -0.92 6.74
C GLU A 13 -5.88 -1.67 7.09
N ALA A 14 -5.07 -2.02 6.09
CA ALA A 14 -3.82 -2.73 6.33
C ALA A 14 -2.71 -1.83 6.89
N PHE A 15 -2.72 -0.54 6.54
CA PHE A 15 -1.66 0.40 6.90
C PHE A 15 -2.06 1.41 7.99
N GLU A 16 -3.34 1.52 8.37
CA GLU A 16 -3.80 2.45 9.41
C GLU A 16 -3.23 2.13 10.79
N GLY A 17 -2.90 0.86 11.04
CA GLY A 17 -2.31 0.39 12.29
C GLY A 17 -0.82 0.68 12.45
N ALA A 18 -0.19 1.31 11.47
CA ALA A 18 1.24 1.64 11.52
C ALA A 18 1.53 2.87 12.39
N ASP A 19 2.74 2.93 12.94
CA ASP A 19 3.20 4.07 13.73
C ASP A 19 3.68 5.20 12.80
N TYR A 20 2.78 6.12 12.46
CA TYR A 20 3.10 7.30 11.67
C TYR A 20 3.84 8.37 12.50
N PRO A 21 4.76 9.16 11.89
CA PRO A 21 5.14 9.13 10.48
C PRO A 21 6.04 7.95 10.13
N ILE A 22 5.69 7.23 9.06
CA ILE A 22 6.51 6.13 8.55
C ILE A 22 7.64 6.70 7.70
N SER A 23 8.86 6.22 7.91
CA SER A 23 10.05 6.68 7.18
C SER A 23 10.54 5.64 6.18
N SER A 24 10.03 4.41 6.28
CA SER A 24 10.38 3.30 5.40
C SER A 24 9.19 2.35 5.25
N PRO A 25 9.06 1.64 4.12
CA PRO A 25 8.09 0.56 3.96
C PRO A 25 8.24 -0.55 5.01
N MET A 26 9.43 -0.72 5.61
CA MET A 26 9.62 -1.69 6.69
C MET A 26 8.83 -1.34 7.96
N ASP A 27 8.52 -0.05 8.18
CA ASP A 27 7.76 0.41 9.34
C ASP A 27 6.31 -0.05 9.29
N LEU A 28 5.82 -0.44 8.11
CA LEU A 28 4.47 -0.97 7.89
C LEU A 28 4.36 -2.47 8.22
N VAL A 29 5.47 -3.21 8.17
CA VAL A 29 5.47 -4.68 8.36
C VAL A 29 4.83 -5.12 9.68
N PRO A 30 5.09 -4.46 10.83
CA PRO A 30 4.46 -4.82 12.09
C PRO A 30 2.94 -4.56 12.14
N ALA A 31 2.43 -3.61 11.37
CA ALA A 31 1.01 -3.26 11.32
C ALA A 31 0.20 -4.21 10.43
N LEU A 32 0.86 -4.83 9.46
CA LEU A 32 0.23 -5.70 8.49
C LEU A 32 -0.29 -7.01 9.13
N PRO A 33 -1.53 -7.44 8.84
CA PRO A 33 -2.15 -8.60 9.48
C PRO A 33 -1.42 -9.92 9.23
N ASN A 34 -0.79 -10.08 8.06
CA ASN A 34 0.06 -11.22 7.70
C ASN A 34 1.52 -10.81 7.46
N GLY A 35 1.94 -9.66 8.02
CA GLY A 35 3.25 -9.08 7.76
C GLY A 35 3.50 -8.86 6.26
N PRO A 36 4.70 -9.19 5.73
CA PRO A 36 5.03 -8.98 4.33
C PRO A 36 4.25 -9.90 3.36
N GLY A 37 3.57 -10.92 3.89
CA GLY A 37 2.71 -11.83 3.13
C GLY A 37 1.26 -11.34 2.98
N THR A 38 0.90 -10.18 3.55
CA THR A 38 -0.42 -9.57 3.33
C THR A 38 -0.62 -9.35 1.83
N LYS A 39 -1.75 -9.81 1.31
CA LYS A 39 -2.09 -9.74 -0.11
C LYS A 39 -3.26 -8.79 -0.30
N PHE A 40 -3.14 -7.93 -1.29
CA PHE A 40 -4.16 -6.98 -1.74
C PHE A 40 -4.66 -7.44 -3.09
N GLU A 41 -5.98 -7.57 -3.23
CA GLU A 41 -6.58 -8.06 -4.46
C GLU A 41 -7.90 -7.37 -4.77
N SER A 42 -8.04 -6.91 -6.01
CA SER A 42 -9.26 -6.27 -6.48
C SER A 42 -9.42 -6.54 -7.97
N GLY A 43 -10.44 -7.32 -8.34
CA GLY A 43 -10.67 -7.75 -9.71
C GLY A 43 -9.48 -8.53 -10.31
N GLU A 44 -8.72 -7.86 -11.18
CA GLU A 44 -7.53 -8.42 -11.86
C GLU A 44 -6.22 -8.02 -11.18
N PHE A 45 -6.26 -7.05 -10.25
CA PHE A 45 -5.12 -6.67 -9.42
C PHE A 45 -4.93 -7.69 -8.31
N SER A 46 -3.69 -8.14 -8.11
CA SER A 46 -3.31 -9.06 -7.05
C SER A 46 -1.84 -8.92 -6.74
N MET A 47 -1.49 -8.33 -5.61
CA MET A 47 -0.11 -8.13 -5.18
C MET A 47 0.04 -8.28 -3.67
N THR A 48 1.20 -8.78 -3.24
CA THR A 48 1.58 -8.83 -1.83
C THR A 48 2.19 -7.51 -1.36
N ALA A 49 2.18 -7.26 -0.05
CA ALA A 49 2.84 -6.11 0.56
C ALA A 49 4.35 -6.06 0.25
N MET A 50 5.00 -7.23 0.13
CA MET A 50 6.39 -7.31 -0.32
C MET A 50 6.56 -6.86 -1.77
N GLU A 51 5.72 -7.35 -2.69
CA GLU A 51 5.77 -6.93 -4.09
C GLU A 51 5.45 -5.44 -4.22
N LEU A 52 4.44 -4.96 -3.49
CA LEU A 52 4.09 -3.56 -3.41
C LEU A 52 5.31 -2.74 -2.96
N ASN A 53 5.98 -3.11 -1.86
CA ASN A 53 7.19 -2.46 -1.39
C ASN A 53 8.30 -2.42 -2.47
N THR A 54 8.51 -3.50 -3.22
CA THR A 54 9.50 -3.50 -4.31
C THR A 54 9.14 -2.58 -5.47
N LYS A 55 7.84 -2.38 -5.74
CA LYS A 55 7.34 -1.44 -6.76
C LYS A 55 7.37 0.00 -6.27
N LEU A 56 7.02 0.22 -5.02
CA LEU A 56 7.02 1.51 -4.31
C LEU A 56 8.41 1.93 -3.84
N GLY A 57 9.49 1.23 -4.24
CA GLY A 57 10.85 1.36 -3.69
C GLY A 57 11.49 2.76 -3.77
N SER A 58 10.75 3.78 -4.21
CA SER A 58 11.11 5.20 -4.21
C SER A 58 9.94 6.10 -3.79
N GLY A 59 9.06 5.62 -2.91
CA GLY A 59 7.99 6.43 -2.33
C GLY A 59 8.52 7.71 -1.66
N ASN A 60 7.66 8.71 -1.56
CA ASN A 60 7.92 10.05 -1.04
C ASN A 60 8.06 10.10 0.49
N PHE A 61 8.70 9.10 1.10
CA PHE A 61 8.89 9.03 2.56
C PHE A 61 9.57 10.32 3.11
N PRO A 62 9.19 10.77 4.32
CA PRO A 62 8.23 10.15 5.23
C PRO A 62 6.77 10.47 4.88
N TYR A 63 5.86 9.56 5.20
CA TYR A 63 4.41 9.82 5.14
C TYR A 63 3.88 10.06 6.55
N ASP A 64 3.14 11.15 6.72
CA ASP A 64 2.62 11.57 8.03
C ASP A 64 1.33 10.85 8.44
N ASN A 65 0.62 10.26 7.47
CA ASN A 65 -0.63 9.55 7.71
C ASN A 65 -0.89 8.51 6.62
N VAL A 66 -1.84 7.61 6.91
CA VAL A 66 -2.23 6.52 6.01
C VAL A 66 -2.83 7.02 4.70
N ASP A 67 -3.66 8.06 4.73
CA ASP A 67 -4.30 8.59 3.52
C ASP A 67 -3.27 9.07 2.50
N ALA A 68 -2.28 9.85 2.94
CA ALA A 68 -1.20 10.35 2.08
C ALA A 68 -0.35 9.21 1.48
N PHE A 69 -0.14 8.13 2.25
CA PHE A 69 0.59 6.97 1.76
C PHE A 69 -0.24 6.18 0.75
N VAL A 70 -1.51 5.89 1.07
CA VAL A 70 -2.41 5.12 0.21
C VAL A 70 -2.70 5.86 -1.09
N ASP A 71 -2.94 7.17 -1.05
CA ASP A 71 -3.18 7.97 -2.25
C ASP A 71 -1.94 7.93 -3.18
N ASP A 72 -0.73 8.06 -2.64
CA ASP A 72 0.52 7.96 -3.42
C ASP A 72 0.73 6.55 -4.00
N ILE A 73 0.37 5.48 -3.27
CA ILE A 73 0.38 4.11 -3.82
C ILE A 73 -0.59 3.99 -4.99
N MET A 74 -1.83 4.46 -4.81
CA MET A 74 -2.85 4.36 -5.84
C MET A 74 -2.44 5.11 -7.10
N ASP A 75 -1.86 6.30 -6.96
CA ASP A 75 -1.33 7.09 -8.07
C ASP A 75 -0.16 6.37 -8.77
N GLN A 76 0.78 5.80 -8.01
CA GLN A 76 1.90 5.04 -8.59
C GLN A 76 1.47 3.76 -9.32
N LEU A 77 0.40 3.10 -8.87
CA LEU A 77 -0.15 1.93 -9.52
C LEU A 77 -0.90 2.31 -10.81
N ASP A 78 -1.63 3.42 -10.80
CA ASP A 78 -2.30 4.00 -11.99
C ASP A 78 -1.26 4.41 -13.05
N ASP A 79 -0.19 5.11 -12.64
CA ASP A 79 0.93 5.53 -13.51
C ASP A 79 1.68 4.34 -14.13
N GLN A 80 1.66 3.18 -13.48
CA GLN A 80 2.28 1.95 -13.98
C GLN A 80 1.33 1.07 -14.81
N ASP A 81 0.09 1.52 -15.05
CA ASP A 81 -0.95 0.78 -15.79
C ASP A 81 -1.27 -0.58 -15.11
N LEU A 82 -1.23 -0.60 -13.77
CA LEU A 82 -1.49 -1.80 -12.94
C LEU A 82 -2.92 -1.86 -12.40
N LEU A 83 -3.72 -0.80 -12.54
CA LEU A 83 -5.12 -0.69 -12.09
C LEU A 83 -6.12 -0.71 -13.27
#